data_AF-A0A3A6CWA3-F1
#
_entry.id   AF-A0A3A6CWA3-F1
#
_cell.length_a   1.000
_cell.length_b   1.000
_cell.length_c   1.000
_cell.angle_alpha   90.00
_cell.angle_beta   90.00
_cell.angle_gamma   90.00
#
_symmetry.space_group_name_H-M   'P 1'
#
loop_
_entity.id
_entity.type
_entity.pdbx_description
1 polymer ?
#
loop_
_entity_poly.entity_id
_entity_poly.type
_entity_poly.pdbx_seq_one_letter_code
_entity_poly.pdbx_strand_id
1 'polypeptide(L)'
;EGLEKGLEQGLEQGLEQGIEKGIEKGKEEGVKEGEKKILQMLNKQIIIKYHEDAAAWLQTLTVKQLISISELLFACDTLEGLKQQIKDV
;
A
#
# COMPACT_ATOMS: atom_id res chain seq x y z
N GLU A 1 -12.83 6.50 -48.26
CA GLU A 1 -11.90 7.40 -47.55
C GLU A 1 -12.45 7.94 -46.22
N GLY A 2 -13.60 8.62 -46.16
CA GLY A 2 -14.10 9.18 -44.88
C GLY A 2 -14.47 8.14 -43.81
N LEU A 3 -15.10 7.02 -44.22
CA LEU A 3 -15.50 5.94 -43.31
C LEU A 3 -14.30 5.20 -42.69
N GLU A 4 -13.26 4.98 -43.51
CA GLU A 4 -12.06 4.26 -43.12
C GLU A 4 -11.24 5.07 -42.10
N LYS A 5 -11.06 6.38 -42.35
CA LYS A 5 -10.44 7.31 -41.40
C LYS A 5 -11.22 7.41 -40.08
N GLY A 6 -12.56 7.45 -40.14
CA GLY A 6 -13.39 7.50 -38.94
C GLY A 6 -13.29 6.23 -38.09
N LEU A 7 -13.20 5.06 -38.74
CA LEU A 7 -13.02 3.78 -38.06
C LEU A 7 -11.64 3.67 -37.41
N GLU A 8 -10.58 4.06 -38.14
CA GLU A 8 -9.21 4.06 -37.64
C GLU A 8 -9.05 4.98 -36.42
N GLN A 9 -9.57 6.22 -36.51
CA GLN A 9 -9.58 7.16 -35.39
C GLN A 9 -10.37 6.66 -34.19
N GLY A 10 -11.55 6.08 -34.41
CA GLY A 10 -12.38 5.53 -33.33
C GLY A 10 -11.72 4.34 -32.63
N LEU A 11 -11.02 3.49 -33.39
CA LEU A 11 -10.29 2.34 -32.83
C LEU A 11 -9.08 2.81 -32.04
N GLU A 12 -8.29 3.74 -32.58
CA GLU A 12 -7.11 4.30 -31.92
C GLU A 12 -7.48 4.98 -30.60
N GLN A 13 -8.51 5.84 -30.61
CA GLN A 13 -9.01 6.50 -29.40
C GLN A 13 -9.57 5.49 -28.38
N GLY A 14 -10.33 4.49 -28.84
CA GLY A 14 -10.89 3.47 -27.97
C GLY A 14 -9.80 2.62 -27.30
N LEU A 15 -8.76 2.27 -28.05
CA LEU A 15 -7.62 1.49 -27.55
C LEU A 15 -6.80 2.31 -26.55
N GLU A 16 -6.46 3.54 -26.89
CA GLU A 16 -5.68 4.43 -26.02
C GLU A 16 -6.38 4.65 -24.67
N GLN A 17 -7.66 5.02 -24.70
CA GLN A 17 -8.46 5.21 -23.48
C GLN A 17 -8.62 3.92 -22.68
N GLY A 18 -8.78 2.78 -23.36
CA GLY A 18 -8.91 1.48 -22.72
C GLY A 18 -7.64 1.08 -21.98
N ILE A 19 -6.48 1.29 -22.61
CA ILE A 19 -5.17 1.00 -22.02
C ILE A 19 -4.90 1.95 -20.84
N GLU A 20 -5.12 3.25 -21.01
CA GLU A 20 -4.87 4.24 -19.95
C GLU A 20 -5.68 3.93 -18.68
N LYS A 21 -6.99 3.71 -18.83
CA LYS A 21 -7.87 3.34 -17.70
C LYS A 21 -7.48 2.00 -17.07
N GLY A 22 -7.07 1.03 -17.89
CA GLY A 22 -6.62 -0.27 -17.41
C GLY A 22 -5.35 -0.17 -16.56
N ILE A 23 -4.36 0.62 -17.01
CA ILE A 23 -3.10 0.85 -16.31
C ILE A 23 -3.34 1.62 -15.01
N GLU A 24 -4.13 2.69 -15.05
CA GLU A 24 -4.43 3.51 -13.87
C GLU A 24 -5.09 2.67 -12.77
N LYS A 25 -6.15 1.92 -13.11
CA LYS A 25 -6.84 1.04 -12.18
C LYS A 25 -5.91 -0.04 -11.63
N GLY A 26 -5.13 -0.69 -12.50
CA GLY A 26 -4.20 -1.73 -12.09
C GLY A 26 -3.13 -1.22 -11.11
N LYS A 27 -2.63 0.00 -11.33
CA LYS A 27 -1.67 0.66 -10.43
C LYS A 27 -2.31 0.97 -9.08
N GLU A 28 -3.51 1.54 -9.06
CA GLU A 28 -4.22 1.84 -7.81
C GLU A 28 -4.51 0.58 -6.98
N GLU A 29 -5.03 -0.48 -7.62
CA GLU A 29 -5.29 -1.76 -6.97
C GLU A 29 -4.00 -2.39 -6.45
N GLY A 30 -2.92 -2.34 -7.23
CA GLY A 30 -1.61 -2.84 -6.82
C GLY A 30 -1.03 -2.13 -5.61
N VAL A 31 -1.16 -0.79 -5.54
CA VAL A 31 -0.71 0.00 -4.39
C VAL A 31 -1.52 -0.35 -3.14
N LYS A 32 -2.85 -0.38 -3.22
CA LYS A 32 -3.72 -0.71 -2.08
C LYS A 32 -3.44 -2.11 -1.52
N GLU A 33 -3.27 -3.09 -2.41
CA GLU A 33 -2.95 -4.47 -1.99
C GLU A 33 -1.55 -4.55 -1.36
N GLY A 34 -0.58 -3.78 -1.88
CA GLY A 34 0.76 -3.65 -1.29
C GLY A 34 0.73 -3.09 0.12
N GLU A 35 0.03 -1.96 0.33
CA GLU A 35 -0.14 -1.33 1.64
C GLU A 35 -0.80 -2.29 2.64
N LYS A 36 -1.86 -2.97 2.24
CA LYS A 36 -2.55 -3.97 3.08
C LYS A 36 -1.60 -5.10 3.50
N LYS A 37 -0.78 -5.62 2.59
CA LYS A 37 0.19 -6.69 2.89
C LYS A 37 1.25 -6.23 3.89
N ILE A 38 1.72 -4.99 3.78
CA ILE A 38 2.68 -4.40 4.75
C ILE A 38 2.05 -4.36 6.15
N LEU A 39 0.83 -3.83 6.27
CA LEU A 39 0.12 -3.76 7.54
C LEU A 39 -0.09 -5.15 8.16
N GLN A 40 -0.50 -6.14 7.35
CA GLN A 40 -0.67 -7.52 7.81
C GLN A 40 0.64 -8.15 8.27
N MET A 41 1.74 -7.93 7.53
CA MET A 41 3.05 -8.45 7.87
C MET A 41 3.56 -7.86 9.20
N LEU A 42 3.44 -6.55 9.38
CA LEU A 42 3.84 -5.88 10.62
C LEU A 42 2.99 -6.32 11.81
N ASN A 43 1.66 -6.41 11.63
CA ASN A 43 0.77 -6.88 12.70
C ASN A 43 1.12 -8.32 13.12
N LYS A 44 1.41 -9.20 12.15
CA LYS A 44 1.83 -10.58 12.44
C LYS A 44 3.12 -10.61 13.27
N GLN A 45 4.11 -9.77 12.93
CA GLN A 45 5.36 -9.69 13.70
C GLN A 45 5.12 -9.18 15.12
N ILE A 46 4.26 -8.17 15.28
CA ILE A 46 3.85 -7.64 16.59
C ILE A 46 3.15 -8.72 17.43
N ILE A 47 2.21 -9.48 16.85
CA ILE A 47 1.55 -10.60 17.53
C ILE A 47 2.57 -11.68 17.95
N ILE A 48 3.55 -12.00 17.10
CA ILE A 48 4.56 -13.01 17.42
C ILE A 48 5.45 -12.54 18.57
N LYS A 49 5.89 -11.28 18.56
CA LYS A 49 6.86 -10.76 19.53
C LYS A 49 6.22 -10.33 20.85
N TYR A 50 5.08 -9.63 20.78
CA TYR A 50 4.45 -9.00 21.92
C TYR A 50 3.13 -9.66 22.34
N HIS A 51 2.60 -10.60 21.54
CA HIS A 51 1.33 -11.28 21.81
C HIS A 51 0.10 -10.35 21.84
N GLU A 52 0.17 -9.23 21.13
CA GLU A 52 -0.88 -8.22 21.05
C GLU A 52 -1.29 -7.96 19.59
N ASP A 53 -2.57 -7.64 19.35
CA ASP A 53 -3.03 -7.13 18.05
C ASP A 53 -2.85 -5.62 18.00
N ALA A 54 -2.28 -5.14 16.89
CA ALA A 54 -2.06 -3.72 16.66
C ALA A 54 -2.56 -3.26 15.27
N ALA A 55 -3.49 -4.00 14.67
CA ALA A 55 -3.97 -3.73 13.31
C ALA A 55 -4.60 -2.33 13.20
N ALA A 56 -5.38 -1.92 14.21
CA ALA A 56 -5.99 -0.60 14.27
C ALA A 56 -4.95 0.51 14.42
N TRP A 57 -3.90 0.29 15.23
CA TRP A 57 -2.83 1.25 15.42
C TRP A 57 -1.98 1.42 14.15
N LEU A 58 -1.62 0.33 13.48
CA LEU A 58 -0.82 0.39 12.25
C LEU A 58 -1.51 1.20 11.14
N GLN A 59 -2.86 1.16 11.08
CA GLN A 59 -3.63 1.93 10.11
C GLN A 59 -3.60 3.45 10.34
N THR A 60 -3.22 3.91 11.53
CA THR A 60 -3.10 5.35 11.84
C THR A 60 -1.71 5.90 11.54
N LEU A 61 -0.77 5.06 11.11
CA LEU A 61 0.63 5.45 10.94
C LEU A 61 0.94 5.86 9.50
N THR A 62 1.92 6.74 9.37
CA THR A 62 2.46 7.13 8.06
C THR A 62 3.39 6.05 7.50
N VAL A 63 3.63 6.06 6.18
CA VAL A 63 4.57 5.13 5.53
C VAL A 63 5.97 5.18 6.17
N LYS A 64 6.46 6.36 6.54
CA LYS A 64 7.77 6.52 7.20
C LYS A 64 7.81 5.82 8.57
N GLN A 65 6.74 5.97 9.34
CA GLN A 65 6.60 5.30 10.63
C GLN A 65 6.51 3.78 10.45
N LEU A 66 5.74 3.28 9.47
CA LEU A 66 5.66 1.85 9.16
C LEU A 66 7.01 1.23 8.79
N ILE A 67 7.85 1.95 8.04
CA ILE A 67 9.22 1.49 7.72
C ILE A 67 10.06 1.37 8.99
N SER A 68 9.98 2.38 9.86
CA SER A 68 10.75 2.43 11.11
C SER A 68 10.35 1.35 12.11
N ILE A 69 9.12 0.82 12.03
CA ILE A 69 8.70 -0.31 12.87
C ILE A 69 9.61 -1.53 12.66
N SER A 70 10.06 -1.79 11.44
CA SER A 70 10.92 -2.96 11.18
C SER A 70 12.24 -2.92 11.94
N GLU A 71 12.81 -1.73 12.13
CA GLU A 71 14.04 -1.51 12.89
C GLU A 71 13.76 -1.54 14.40
N LEU A 72 12.71 -0.85 14.83
CA LEU A 72 12.34 -0.74 16.24
C LEU A 72 11.80 -2.05 16.82
N LEU A 73 11.24 -2.95 16.00
CA LEU A 73 10.83 -4.30 16.42
C LEU A 73 12.01 -5.10 16.99
N PHE A 74 13.25 -4.86 16.55
CA PHE A 74 14.43 -5.50 17.12
C PHE A 74 14.89 -4.83 18.41
N ALA A 75 14.72 -3.53 18.53
CA ALA A 75 15.23 -2.73 19.65
C ALA A 75 14.27 -2.66 20.86
N CYS A 76 12.95 -2.76 20.65
CA CYS A 76 11.97 -2.66 21.72
C CYS A 76 11.63 -4.03 22.32
N ASP A 77 11.47 -4.08 23.64
CA ASP A 77 11.03 -5.27 24.38
C ASP A 77 9.51 -5.33 24.56
N THR A 78 8.82 -4.18 24.42
CA THR A 78 7.36 -4.08 24.58
C THR A 78 6.71 -3.31 23.43
N LEU A 79 5.44 -3.59 23.16
CA LEU A 79 4.64 -2.86 22.17
C LEU A 79 4.47 -1.39 22.58
N GLU A 80 4.33 -1.09 23.86
CA GLU A 80 4.25 0.30 24.34
C GLU A 80 5.53 1.08 24.07
N GLY A 81 6.70 0.47 24.30
CA GLY A 81 8.00 1.08 23.98
C GLY A 81 8.13 1.38 22.48
N LEU A 82 7.70 0.43 21.64
CA LEU A 82 7.64 0.61 20.19
C LEU A 82 6.70 1.78 19.81
N LYS A 83 5.49 1.80 20.35
CA LYS A 83 4.51 2.87 20.12
C LYS A 83 5.04 4.25 20.50
N GLN A 84 5.82 4.34 21.58
CA GLN A 84 6.37 5.59 22.04
C GLN A 84 7.48 6.10 21.11
N GLN A 85 8.42 5.24 20.70
CA GLN A 85 9.50 5.63 19.80
C GLN A 85 9.00 6.01 18.40
N ILE A 86 7.91 5.39 17.94
CA ILE A 86 7.28 5.74 16.65
C ILE A 86 6.66 7.15 16.64
N LYS A 87 6.27 7.71 17.79
CA LYS A 87 5.74 9.09 17.85
C LYS A 87 6.81 10.14 17.54
N ASP A 88 8.07 9.80 17.78
CA ASP A 88 9.22 10.69 17.61
C ASP A 88 9.85 10.60 16.21
N VAL A 89 9.29 9.73 15.34
CA VAL A 89 9.64 9.54 13.91
C VAL A 89 8.71 10.34 13.01
#